data_AF-A0A832EXK6-F1
#
_entry.id   AF-A0A832EXK6-F1
#
_cell.length_a   1.000
_cell.length_b   1.000
_cell.length_c   1.000
_cell.angle_alpha   90.00
_cell.angle_beta   90.00
_cell.angle_gamma   90.00
#
_symmetry.space_group_name_H-M   'P 1'
#
loop_
_entity.id
_entity.type
_entity.pdbx_description
1 polymer ?
#
loop_
_entity_poly.entity_id
_entity_poly.type
_entity_poly.pdbx_seq_one_letter_code
_entity_poly.pdbx_strand_id
1 'polypeptide(L)'
;NDDAEFEAEIYLKKGVGYKQASQESANREIGYIPVDTLFTPIRRVSFAADKSMERGFYDYERLVLDVETDGSITPKEALGQASYILNSHFKLFMGSFKEPEPDLNYGDSNEEIDENLLKTVEDLELNVRASNCLRNHDIKYIWQLVQKTDIDLLNTRNFGKQSLKEIKAALKQMGLSLGMTFDEKYIRRIEEAIKRSEE
;
A
#
# COMPACT_ATOMS: atom_id res chain seq x y z
N ASN A 1 53.30 -32.37 13.53
CA ASN A 1 52.72 -33.63 14.04
C ASN A 1 52.11 -34.27 12.83
N ASP A 2 52.95 -35.01 12.11
CA ASP A 2 52.63 -35.41 10.75
C ASP A 2 51.87 -36.76 10.74
N ASP A 3 51.77 -37.41 11.91
CA ASP A 3 51.08 -38.69 12.15
C ASP A 3 49.82 -38.56 13.04
N ALA A 4 49.21 -37.38 13.15
CA ALA A 4 48.02 -37.18 13.99
C ALA A 4 46.71 -37.35 13.19
N GLU A 5 45.83 -38.23 13.65
CA GLU A 5 44.48 -38.42 13.12
C GLU A 5 43.43 -37.73 14.01
N PHE A 6 42.42 -37.09 13.40
CA PHE A 6 41.32 -36.42 14.08
C PHE A 6 39.98 -36.89 13.51
N GLU A 7 39.11 -37.38 14.38
CA GLU A 7 37.75 -37.82 14.04
C GLU A 7 36.74 -37.13 14.97
N ALA A 8 35.66 -36.61 14.39
CA ALA A 8 34.59 -35.95 15.13
C ALA A 8 33.25 -36.08 14.41
N GLU A 9 32.18 -36.21 15.18
CA GLU A 9 30.80 -36.15 14.69
C GLU A 9 30.17 -34.80 15.05
N ILE A 10 29.54 -34.15 14.07
CA ILE A 10 28.95 -32.82 14.23
C ILE A 10 27.43 -32.92 14.05
N TYR A 11 26.68 -32.46 15.06
CA TYR A 11 25.23 -32.40 15.01
C TYR A 11 24.73 -31.03 14.56
N LEU A 12 24.03 -30.99 13.43
CA LEU A 12 23.40 -29.77 12.91
C LEU A 12 21.93 -29.73 13.34
N LYS A 13 21.48 -28.60 13.87
CA LYS A 13 20.07 -28.36 14.24
C LYS A 13 19.54 -27.10 13.57
N LYS A 14 18.26 -27.10 13.24
CA LYS A 14 17.52 -25.89 12.86
C LYS A 14 16.86 -25.32 14.11
N GLY A 15 16.94 -24.01 14.28
CA GLY A 15 16.41 -23.31 15.44
C GLY A 15 16.20 -21.83 15.14
N VAL A 16 15.88 -21.07 16.17
CA VAL A 16 15.67 -19.62 16.08
C VAL A 16 16.44 -18.95 17.22
N GLY A 17 17.11 -17.84 16.91
CA GLY A 17 17.81 -17.04 17.91
C GLY A 17 19.08 -17.70 18.44
N TYR A 18 19.30 -17.62 19.74
CA TYR A 18 20.49 -18.14 20.39
C TYR A 18 20.09 -19.13 21.49
N LYS A 19 20.84 -20.22 21.59
CA LYS A 19 20.65 -21.25 22.63
C LYS A 19 21.98 -21.55 23.28
N GLN A 20 22.01 -21.43 24.62
CA GLN A 20 23.18 -21.79 25.40
C GLN A 20 23.34 -23.31 25.47
N ALA A 21 24.60 -23.76 25.49
CA ALA A 21 24.96 -25.17 25.68
C ALA A 21 24.32 -25.76 26.95
N SER A 22 24.19 -24.96 28.01
CA SER A 22 23.58 -25.36 29.30
C SER A 22 22.09 -25.70 29.20
N GLN A 23 21.37 -25.14 28.23
CA GLN A 23 19.94 -25.36 27.99
C GLN A 23 19.67 -26.56 27.09
N GLU A 24 20.70 -27.23 26.60
CA GLU A 24 20.56 -28.44 25.79
C GLU A 24 20.32 -29.65 26.69
N SER A 25 19.06 -30.08 26.76
CA SER A 25 18.65 -31.29 27.50
C SER A 25 18.98 -32.60 26.76
N ALA A 26 19.65 -32.53 25.60
CA ALA A 26 19.89 -33.69 24.76
C ALA A 26 20.94 -34.64 25.37
N ASN A 27 20.67 -35.93 25.18
CA ASN A 27 21.39 -37.10 25.65
C ASN A 27 22.90 -36.87 25.84
N ARG A 28 23.34 -36.80 27.10
CA ARG A 28 24.74 -36.62 27.50
C ARG A 28 25.45 -37.97 27.50
N GLU A 29 25.52 -38.61 26.34
CA GLU A 29 26.43 -39.74 26.18
C GLU A 29 27.87 -39.26 26.43
N ILE A 30 28.69 -40.14 27.00
CA ILE A 30 30.08 -39.81 27.31
C ILE A 30 30.80 -39.50 25.99
N GLY A 31 31.39 -38.31 25.90
CA GLY A 31 32.03 -37.80 24.68
C GLY A 31 31.25 -36.70 23.96
N TYR A 32 30.00 -36.40 24.36
CA TYR A 32 29.25 -35.29 23.80
C TYR A 32 29.72 -33.93 24.38
N ILE A 33 30.14 -33.02 23.50
CA ILE A 33 30.57 -31.66 23.86
C ILE A 33 29.47 -30.68 23.40
N PRO A 34 28.63 -30.17 24.30
CA PRO A 34 27.62 -29.18 23.92
C PRO A 34 28.30 -27.83 23.63
N VAL A 35 27.85 -27.18 22.56
CA VAL A 35 28.31 -25.84 22.17
C VAL A 35 27.14 -24.89 22.12
N ASP A 36 27.42 -23.62 22.42
CA ASP A 36 26.45 -22.55 22.23
C ASP A 36 26.06 -22.48 20.75
N THR A 37 24.76 -22.41 20.48
CA THR A 37 24.25 -22.44 19.11
C THR A 37 23.63 -21.10 18.75
N LEU A 38 24.10 -20.53 17.65
CA LEU A 38 23.60 -19.29 17.07
C LEU A 38 22.83 -19.63 15.78
N PHE A 39 21.51 -19.51 15.83
CA PHE A 39 20.60 -19.76 14.71
C PHE A 39 20.19 -18.46 14.01
N THR A 40 21.16 -17.60 13.68
CA THR A 40 20.91 -16.44 12.82
C THR A 40 21.86 -16.43 11.64
N PRO A 41 21.33 -16.39 10.39
CA PRO A 41 22.15 -16.19 9.21
C PRO A 41 22.47 -14.71 8.95
N ILE A 42 21.93 -13.79 9.76
CA ILE A 42 22.11 -12.34 9.62
C ILE A 42 23.31 -11.89 10.46
N ARG A 43 24.25 -11.20 9.80
CA ARG A 43 25.47 -10.65 10.43
C ARG A 43 25.28 -9.22 10.88
N ARG A 44 24.69 -8.37 10.02
CA ARG A 44 24.51 -6.95 10.27
C ARG A 44 23.31 -6.41 9.52
N VAL A 45 22.60 -5.49 10.15
CA VAL A 45 21.55 -4.69 9.51
C VAL A 45 21.76 -3.23 9.91
N SER A 46 21.68 -2.34 8.94
CA SER A 46 21.66 -0.89 9.16
C SER A 46 20.61 -0.25 8.27
N PHE A 47 20.04 0.86 8.73
CA PHE A 47 19.02 1.59 8.00
C PHE A 47 19.30 3.09 8.02
N ALA A 48 18.87 3.78 6.95
CA ALA A 48 18.84 5.22 6.86
C ALA A 48 17.53 5.66 6.20
N ALA A 49 16.94 6.74 6.71
CA ALA A 49 15.76 7.36 6.14
C ALA A 49 16.15 8.74 5.63
N ASP A 50 16.04 8.94 4.31
CA ASP A 50 16.40 10.17 3.62
C ASP A 50 15.17 10.80 2.97
N LYS A 51 15.21 12.11 2.74
CA LYS A 51 14.18 12.78 1.92
C LYS A 51 14.38 12.41 0.46
N SER A 52 13.33 11.95 -0.20
CA SER A 52 13.33 11.75 -1.65
C SER A 52 13.08 13.09 -2.34
N MET A 53 14.03 13.55 -3.16
CA MET A 53 13.85 14.72 -4.03
C MET A 53 13.43 14.33 -5.46
N GLU A 54 13.15 13.04 -5.68
CA GLU A 54 12.85 12.52 -7.01
C GLU A 54 11.35 12.72 -7.32
N ARG A 55 11.07 13.40 -8.45
CA ARG A 55 9.74 13.66 -9.03
C ARG A 55 8.82 14.72 -8.38
N GLY A 56 9.32 15.92 -8.03
CA GLY A 56 8.44 17.10 -7.88
C GLY A 56 7.39 17.07 -6.74
N PHE A 57 7.35 16.00 -5.95
CA PHE A 57 6.58 15.86 -4.72
C PHE A 57 7.56 15.88 -3.55
N TYR A 58 7.44 16.87 -2.67
CA TYR A 58 8.43 17.15 -1.62
C TYR A 58 8.31 16.27 -0.36
N ASP A 59 7.37 15.32 -0.34
CA ASP A 59 6.91 14.65 0.88
C ASP A 59 7.22 13.14 0.95
N TYR A 60 7.97 12.59 -0.01
CA TYR A 60 8.36 11.18 0.04
C TYR A 60 9.63 10.97 0.86
N GLU A 61 9.63 9.93 1.70
CA GLU A 61 10.82 9.43 2.39
C GLU A 61 11.36 8.17 1.71
N ARG A 62 12.67 8.07 1.60
CA ARG A 62 13.40 6.92 1.07
C ARG A 62 14.04 6.16 2.24
N LEU A 63 13.66 4.90 2.41
CA LEU A 63 14.31 3.99 3.35
C LEU A 63 15.39 3.17 2.63
N VAL A 64 16.63 3.29 3.08
CA VAL A 64 17.75 2.46 2.62
C VAL A 64 18.06 1.44 3.70
N LEU A 65 18.01 0.15 3.35
CA LEU A 65 18.38 -0.97 4.21
C LEU A 65 19.66 -1.62 3.67
N ASP A 66 20.68 -1.70 4.51
CA ASP A 66 21.90 -2.45 4.25
C ASP A 66 21.89 -3.70 5.13
N VAL A 67 21.85 -4.88 4.50
CA VAL A 67 21.66 -6.18 5.14
C VAL A 67 22.77 -7.12 4.70
N GLU A 68 23.51 -7.62 5.68
CA GLU A 68 24.65 -8.51 5.50
C GLU A 68 24.31 -9.89 6.09
N THR A 69 24.45 -10.94 5.28
CA THR A 69 24.18 -12.34 5.67
C THR A 69 25.44 -13.19 5.56
N ASP A 70 25.44 -14.35 6.21
CA ASP A 70 26.54 -15.32 6.15
C ASP A 70 26.54 -16.20 4.88
N GLY A 71 25.63 -15.93 3.94
CA GLY A 71 25.47 -16.68 2.69
C GLY A 71 24.46 -17.83 2.77
N SER A 72 23.98 -18.22 3.96
CA SER A 72 22.96 -19.27 4.11
C SER A 72 21.58 -18.86 3.60
N ILE A 73 21.32 -17.55 3.52
CA ILE A 73 20.12 -16.94 2.95
C ILE A 73 20.51 -15.64 2.23
N THR A 74 19.82 -15.30 1.14
CA THR A 74 20.04 -14.01 0.49
C THR A 74 19.41 -12.86 1.31
N PRO A 75 19.98 -11.64 1.28
CA PRO A 75 19.37 -10.49 1.96
C PRO A 75 17.91 -10.23 1.58
N LYS A 76 17.56 -10.46 0.31
CA LYS A 76 16.21 -10.29 -0.21
C LYS A 76 15.22 -11.30 0.40
N GLU A 77 15.60 -12.56 0.48
CA GLU A 77 14.76 -13.60 1.10
C GLU A 77 14.61 -13.38 2.60
N ALA A 78 15.70 -12.99 3.28
CA ALA A 78 15.67 -12.65 4.70
C ALA A 78 14.68 -11.50 4.98
N LEU A 79 14.72 -10.45 4.15
CA LEU A 79 13.78 -9.34 4.27
C LEU A 79 12.33 -9.80 4.02
N GLY A 80 12.09 -10.65 3.03
CA GLY A 80 10.77 -11.22 2.76
C GLY A 80 10.22 -12.03 3.95
N GLN A 81 11.05 -12.87 4.57
CA GLN A 81 10.68 -13.60 5.78
C GLN A 81 10.39 -12.65 6.95
N ALA A 82 11.21 -11.61 7.13
CA ALA A 82 10.99 -10.60 8.17
C ALA A 82 9.66 -9.86 7.99
N SER A 83 9.33 -9.45 6.76
CA SER A 83 8.05 -8.82 6.44
C SER A 83 6.85 -9.73 6.74
N TYR A 84 6.96 -11.02 6.43
CA TYR A 84 5.91 -12.00 6.73
C TYR A 84 5.70 -12.16 8.25
N ILE A 85 6.79 -12.27 9.02
CA ILE A 85 6.74 -12.36 10.48
C ILE A 85 6.10 -11.09 11.06
N LEU A 86 6.53 -9.92 10.60
CA LEU A 86 6.00 -8.62 11.04
C LEU A 86 4.48 -8.51 10.78
N ASN A 87 4.03 -8.85 9.57
CA ASN A 87 2.61 -8.84 9.23
C ASN A 87 1.80 -9.81 10.11
N SER A 88 2.36 -10.98 10.41
CA SER A 88 1.72 -11.96 11.30
C SER A 88 1.51 -11.40 12.71
N HIS A 89 2.43 -10.58 13.22
CA HIS A 89 2.23 -9.85 14.48
C HIS A 89 1.17 -8.75 14.36
N PHE A 90 1.12 -8.00 13.25
CA PHE A 90 0.09 -6.98 13.04
C PHE A 90 -1.33 -7.55 12.95
N LYS A 91 -1.51 -8.77 12.43
CA LYS A 91 -2.82 -9.44 12.38
C LYS A 91 -3.49 -9.58 13.74
N LEU A 92 -2.73 -9.73 14.81
CA LEU A 92 -3.27 -9.79 16.18
C LEU A 92 -4.00 -8.50 16.58
N PHE A 93 -3.54 -7.37 16.06
CA PHE A 93 -4.13 -6.06 16.30
C PHE A 93 -5.33 -5.81 15.38
N MET A 94 -5.26 -6.21 14.11
CA MET A 94 -6.35 -5.98 13.14
C MET A 94 -7.68 -6.62 13.55
N GLY A 95 -7.68 -7.75 14.26
CA GLY A 95 -8.92 -8.34 14.77
C GLY A 95 -9.56 -7.59 15.95
N SER A 96 -8.82 -6.70 16.61
CA SER A 96 -9.27 -5.91 17.77
C SER A 96 -9.68 -4.49 17.40
N PHE A 97 -9.29 -4.02 16.22
CA PHE A 97 -9.71 -2.73 15.68
C PHE A 97 -10.82 -2.99 14.67
N LYS A 98 -11.98 -2.34 14.85
CA LYS A 98 -13.00 -2.26 13.81
C LYS A 98 -12.28 -1.74 12.56
N GLU A 99 -12.38 -2.45 11.43
CA GLU A 99 -11.85 -1.93 10.15
C GLU A 99 -12.30 -0.47 10.05
N PRO A 100 -11.37 0.51 10.00
CA PRO A 100 -11.78 1.83 9.56
C PRO A 100 -12.42 1.61 8.19
N GLU A 101 -13.67 2.05 8.04
CA GLU A 101 -14.29 2.08 6.71
C GLU A 101 -13.26 2.71 5.78
N PRO A 102 -12.92 2.05 4.65
CA PRO A 102 -11.85 2.53 3.81
C PRO A 102 -12.14 3.99 3.47
N ASP A 103 -11.24 4.89 3.89
CA ASP A 103 -11.14 6.17 3.22
C ASP A 103 -10.80 5.82 1.77
N LEU A 104 -11.80 5.89 0.89
CA LEU A 104 -11.76 5.58 -0.54
C LEU A 104 -10.86 6.59 -1.30
N ASN A 105 -9.64 6.83 -0.82
CA ASN A 105 -8.77 7.92 -1.25
C ASN A 105 -7.41 7.48 -1.78
N TYR A 106 -7.26 6.21 -2.16
CA TYR A 106 -6.18 5.80 -3.06
C TYR A 106 -6.78 4.96 -4.17
N GLY A 107 -7.05 5.58 -5.31
CA GLY A 107 -7.34 4.87 -6.55
C GLY A 107 -6.11 4.07 -6.93
N ASP A 108 -6.20 2.75 -6.80
CA ASP A 108 -5.20 1.85 -7.35
C ASP A 108 -5.20 2.01 -8.88
N SER A 109 -4.06 2.40 -9.42
CA SER A 109 -3.85 2.82 -10.82
C SER A 109 -4.03 1.72 -11.89
N ASN A 110 -4.71 0.61 -11.56
CA ASN A 110 -4.93 -0.55 -12.44
C ASN A 110 -6.39 -0.98 -12.62
N GLU A 111 -7.37 -0.30 -12.02
CA GLU A 111 -8.77 -0.65 -12.24
C GLU A 111 -9.27 -0.19 -13.63
N GLU A 112 -10.12 -1.01 -14.24
CA GLU A 112 -10.86 -0.65 -15.47
C GLU A 112 -11.55 0.70 -15.26
N ILE A 113 -11.54 1.56 -16.28
CA ILE A 113 -12.18 2.88 -16.17
C ILE A 113 -13.68 2.64 -15.94
N ASP A 114 -14.21 3.11 -14.81
CA ASP A 114 -15.65 3.06 -14.57
C ASP A 114 -16.37 3.81 -15.69
N GLU A 115 -17.21 3.10 -16.44
CA GLU A 115 -18.00 3.66 -17.55
C GLU A 115 -18.84 4.86 -17.11
N ASN A 116 -19.21 4.93 -15.82
CA ASN A 116 -19.94 6.05 -15.26
C ASN A 116 -19.13 7.35 -15.25
N LEU A 117 -17.79 7.30 -15.19
CA LEU A 117 -16.95 8.49 -15.24
C LEU A 117 -16.95 9.15 -16.63
N LEU A 118 -17.23 8.36 -17.67
CA LEU A 118 -17.25 8.80 -19.07
C LEU A 118 -18.56 9.50 -19.44
N LYS A 119 -19.63 9.31 -18.65
CA LYS A 119 -20.95 9.90 -18.92
C LYS A 119 -20.95 11.41 -18.69
N THR A 120 -21.93 12.07 -19.29
CA THR A 120 -22.09 13.51 -19.14
C THR A 120 -22.85 13.83 -17.85
N VAL A 121 -22.68 15.05 -17.36
CA VAL A 121 -23.44 15.55 -16.21
C VAL A 121 -24.94 15.64 -16.50
N GLU A 122 -25.35 15.68 -17.78
CA GLU A 122 -26.76 15.69 -18.18
C GLU A 122 -27.45 14.33 -17.94
N ASP A 123 -26.67 13.24 -17.92
CA ASP A 123 -27.17 11.88 -17.63
C ASP A 123 -27.51 11.65 -16.15
N LEU A 124 -27.12 12.58 -15.26
CA LEU A 124 -27.36 12.48 -13.82
C LEU A 124 -28.79 12.84 -13.37
N GLU A 125 -29.72 13.06 -14.32
CA GLU A 125 -31.13 13.45 -14.06
C GLU A 125 -31.30 14.57 -13.02
N LEU A 126 -30.35 15.51 -13.00
CA LEU A 126 -30.33 16.59 -12.03
C LEU A 126 -31.41 17.64 -12.33
N ASN A 127 -31.77 18.41 -11.32
CA ASN A 127 -32.62 19.60 -11.51
C ASN A 127 -31.96 20.57 -12.51
N VAL A 128 -32.79 21.21 -13.35
CA VAL A 128 -32.41 22.26 -14.33
C VAL A 128 -31.42 23.28 -13.74
N ARG A 129 -31.57 23.65 -12.45
CA ARG A 129 -30.64 24.57 -11.78
C ARG A 129 -29.24 23.99 -11.61
N ALA A 130 -29.12 22.73 -11.19
CA ALA A 130 -27.84 22.07 -10.96
C ALA A 130 -27.09 21.82 -12.28
N SER A 131 -27.76 21.29 -13.31
CA SER A 131 -27.14 21.11 -14.63
C SER A 131 -26.67 22.42 -15.27
N ASN A 132 -27.47 23.49 -15.17
CA ASN A 132 -27.07 24.79 -15.70
C ASN A 132 -25.88 25.39 -14.94
N CYS A 133 -25.78 25.17 -13.62
CA CYS A 133 -24.63 25.64 -12.85
C CYS A 133 -23.35 24.89 -13.21
N LEU A 134 -23.43 23.57 -13.38
CA LEU A 134 -22.28 22.74 -13.75
C LEU A 134 -21.77 23.08 -15.16
N ARG A 135 -22.68 23.27 -16.12
CA ARG A 135 -22.33 23.71 -17.48
C ARG A 135 -21.67 25.10 -17.51
N ASN A 136 -22.13 26.04 -16.69
CA ASN A 136 -21.54 27.37 -16.60
C ASN A 136 -20.13 27.40 -15.97
N HIS A 137 -19.72 26.31 -15.32
CA HIS A 137 -18.39 26.15 -14.72
C HIS A 137 -17.51 25.17 -15.52
N ASP A 138 -17.83 24.95 -16.79
CA ASP A 138 -17.09 24.06 -17.71
C ASP A 138 -16.98 22.60 -17.22
N ILE A 139 -17.94 22.14 -16.42
CA ILE A 139 -18.04 20.75 -15.96
C ILE A 139 -19.03 20.02 -16.87
N LYS A 140 -18.50 19.29 -17.86
CA LYS A 140 -19.29 18.54 -18.87
C LYS A 140 -19.45 17.06 -18.50
N TYR A 141 -18.42 16.45 -17.92
CA TYR A 141 -18.38 15.01 -17.61
C TYR A 141 -18.35 14.72 -16.10
N ILE A 142 -18.79 13.52 -15.73
CA ILE A 142 -18.85 13.08 -14.33
C ILE A 142 -17.45 13.03 -13.69
N TRP A 143 -16.42 12.61 -14.44
CA TRP A 143 -15.03 12.59 -13.93
C TRP A 143 -14.51 13.99 -13.50
N GLN A 144 -15.01 15.07 -14.10
CA GLN A 144 -14.66 16.44 -13.72
C GLN A 144 -15.40 16.88 -12.44
N LEU A 145 -16.62 16.38 -12.25
CA LEU A 145 -17.47 16.69 -11.11
C LEU A 145 -16.94 16.04 -9.83
N VAL A 146 -16.59 14.75 -9.89
CA VAL A 146 -16.10 14.00 -8.72
C VAL A 146 -14.78 14.53 -8.16
N GLN A 147 -13.97 15.23 -8.97
CA GLN A 147 -12.75 15.91 -8.53
C GLN A 147 -13.01 17.19 -7.73
N LYS A 148 -14.23 17.73 -7.74
CA LYS A 148 -14.57 18.93 -6.96
C LYS A 148 -14.93 18.54 -5.54
N THR A 149 -14.47 19.35 -4.59
CA THR A 149 -14.90 19.21 -3.20
C THR A 149 -16.25 19.86 -2.97
N ASP A 150 -16.91 19.48 -1.87
CA ASP A 150 -18.15 20.12 -1.43
C ASP A 150 -18.02 21.64 -1.29
N ILE A 151 -16.85 22.08 -0.81
CA ILE A 151 -16.53 23.48 -0.56
C ILE A 151 -16.40 24.24 -1.88
N ASP A 152 -15.72 23.64 -2.87
CA ASP A 152 -15.56 24.24 -4.19
C ASP A 152 -16.92 24.44 -4.87
N LEU A 153 -17.79 23.43 -4.82
CA LEU A 153 -19.13 23.51 -5.38
C LEU A 153 -19.99 24.55 -4.67
N LEU A 154 -19.94 24.65 -3.34
CA LEU A 154 -20.69 25.68 -2.60
C LEU A 154 -20.20 27.11 -2.86
N ASN A 155 -18.93 27.28 -3.20
CA ASN A 155 -18.36 28.58 -3.56
C ASN A 155 -18.71 29.02 -5.00
N THR A 156 -19.27 28.13 -5.82
CA THR A 156 -19.71 28.49 -7.17
C THR A 156 -20.96 29.38 -7.17
N ARG A 157 -21.01 30.33 -8.10
CA ARG A 157 -22.09 31.32 -8.17
C ARG A 157 -23.41 30.62 -8.47
N ASN A 158 -24.42 30.87 -7.62
CA ASN A 158 -25.78 30.30 -7.70
C ASN A 158 -25.91 28.81 -7.33
N PHE A 159 -24.92 28.21 -6.66
CA PHE A 159 -24.98 26.83 -6.19
C PHE A 159 -25.59 26.73 -4.80
N GLY A 160 -26.64 25.92 -4.65
CA GLY A 160 -27.39 25.78 -3.40
C GLY A 160 -27.08 24.51 -2.63
N LYS A 161 -27.33 24.52 -1.31
CA LYS A 161 -27.26 23.32 -0.45
C LYS A 161 -28.16 22.17 -0.94
N GLN A 162 -29.28 22.51 -1.57
CA GLN A 162 -30.21 21.55 -2.15
C GLN A 162 -29.62 20.85 -3.38
N SER A 163 -28.96 21.60 -4.28
CA SER A 163 -28.28 21.05 -5.46
C SER A 163 -27.10 20.16 -5.07
N LEU A 164 -26.34 20.52 -4.04
CA LEU A 164 -25.26 19.67 -3.51
C LEU A 164 -25.79 18.33 -2.99
N LYS A 165 -26.94 18.34 -2.30
CA LYS A 165 -27.57 17.12 -1.78
C LYS A 165 -28.07 16.22 -2.92
N GLU A 166 -28.64 16.80 -3.96
CA GLU A 166 -29.09 16.08 -5.16
C GLU A 166 -27.92 15.43 -5.89
N ILE A 167 -26.82 16.16 -6.09
CA ILE A 167 -25.60 15.64 -6.73
C ILE A 167 -24.99 14.49 -5.92
N LYS A 168 -24.88 14.64 -4.59
CA LYS A 168 -24.38 13.55 -3.74
C LYS A 168 -25.27 12.31 -3.80
N ALA A 169 -26.58 12.48 -3.89
CA ALA A 169 -27.52 11.36 -4.01
C ALA A 169 -27.36 10.66 -5.37
N ALA A 170 -27.25 11.41 -6.46
CA ALA A 170 -27.05 10.87 -7.81
C ALA A 170 -25.71 10.14 -7.95
N LEU A 171 -24.61 10.75 -7.48
CA LEU A 171 -23.28 10.11 -7.49
C LEU A 171 -23.27 8.82 -6.67
N LYS A 172 -23.93 8.82 -5.50
CA LYS A 172 -24.02 7.62 -4.65
C LYS A 172 -24.77 6.46 -5.32
N GLN A 173 -25.77 6.74 -6.15
CA GLN A 173 -26.47 5.68 -6.92
C GLN A 173 -25.55 5.01 -7.96
N MET A 174 -24.55 5.74 -8.43
CA MET A 174 -23.55 5.25 -9.38
C MET A 174 -22.28 4.71 -8.71
N GLY A 175 -22.25 4.66 -7.37
CA GLY A 175 -21.08 4.24 -6.61
C GLY A 175 -19.95 5.28 -6.52
N LEU A 176 -20.21 6.53 -6.93
CA LEU A 176 -19.23 7.61 -6.96
C LEU A 176 -19.39 8.59 -5.78
N SER A 177 -18.34 9.35 -5.48
CA SER A 177 -18.30 10.35 -4.42
C SER A 177 -17.57 11.63 -4.89
N LEU A 178 -17.79 12.73 -4.17
CA LEU A 178 -17.09 13.99 -4.40
C LEU A 178 -15.74 14.02 -3.68
N GLY A 179 -14.77 14.75 -4.22
CA GLY A 179 -13.40 14.85 -3.69
C GLY A 179 -12.47 13.70 -4.12
N MET A 180 -12.83 12.94 -5.16
CA MET A 180 -11.97 11.92 -5.74
C MET A 180 -10.73 12.57 -6.37
N THR A 181 -9.56 11.97 -6.15
CA THR A 181 -8.32 12.40 -6.79
C THR A 181 -7.88 11.33 -7.79
N PHE A 182 -7.46 11.77 -8.98
CA PHE A 182 -7.01 10.90 -10.05
C PHE A 182 -5.57 11.25 -10.43
N ASP A 183 -4.76 10.22 -10.68
CA ASP A 183 -3.42 10.41 -11.22
C ASP A 183 -3.45 10.95 -12.65
N GLU A 184 -2.42 11.71 -13.05
CA GLU A 184 -2.31 12.25 -14.42
C GLU A 184 -2.41 11.16 -15.50
N LYS A 185 -1.91 9.96 -15.23
CA LYS A 185 -2.00 8.82 -16.15
C LYS A 185 -3.44 8.34 -16.32
N TYR A 186 -4.23 8.35 -15.25
CA TYR A 186 -5.62 7.92 -15.26
C TYR A 186 -6.50 8.94 -16.00
N ILE A 187 -6.28 10.24 -15.74
CA ILE A 187 -6.97 11.33 -16.44
C ILE A 187 -6.74 11.24 -17.96
N ARG A 188 -5.49 11.03 -18.42
CA ARG A 188 -5.19 10.88 -19.86
C ARG A 188 -5.95 9.71 -20.49
N ARG A 189 -6.06 8.58 -19.78
CA ARG A 189 -6.81 7.41 -20.26
C ARG A 189 -8.31 7.69 -20.36
N ILE A 190 -8.89 8.44 -19.41
CA ILE A 190 -10.28 8.90 -19.46
C ILE A 190 -10.48 9.81 -20.68
N GLU A 191 -9.61 10.80 -20.88
CA GLU A 191 -9.70 11.73 -22.01
C GLU A 191 -9.59 11.03 -23.37
N GLU A 192 -8.69 10.04 -23.48
CA GLU A 192 -8.56 9.19 -24.68
C GLU A 192 -9.81 8.33 -24.90
N ALA A 193 -10.40 7.77 -23.85
CA ALA A 193 -11.62 6.98 -23.93
C ALA A 193 -12.82 7.83 -24.38
N ILE A 194 -12.96 9.06 -23.86
CA ILE A 194 -14.00 10.01 -24.27
C ILE A 194 -13.85 10.36 -25.75
N LYS A 195 -12.64 10.72 -26.19
CA LYS A 195 -12.38 11.03 -27.62
C LYS A 195 -12.75 9.86 -28.53
N ARG A 196 -12.46 8.63 -28.13
CA ARG A 196 -12.81 7.43 -28.89
C ARG A 196 -14.32 7.15 -28.93
N SER A 197 -15.09 7.64 -27.96
CA SER A 197 -16.56 7.53 -27.96
C SER A 197 -17.27 8.62 -28.76
N GLU A 198 -16.58 9.72 -29.08
CA GLU A 198 -17.11 10.86 -29.84
C GLU A 198 -16.75 10.79 -31.35
N GLU A 199 -15.86 9.88 -31.77
CA GLU A 199 -15.56 9.51 -33.18
C GLU A 199 -16.46 8.38 -33.70
#